data_AF-A7TCS0-F1
#
_entry.id   AF-A7TCS0-F1
#
_cell.length_a   1.000
_cell.length_b   1.000
_cell.length_c   1.000
_cell.angle_alpha   90.00
_cell.angle_beta   90.00
_cell.angle_gamma   90.00
#
_symmetry.space_group_name_H-M   'P 1'
#
loop_
_entity.id
_entity.type
_entity.pdbx_description
1 polymer ?
#
loop_
_entity_poly.entity_id
_entity_poly.type
_entity_poly.pdbx_seq_one_letter_code
_entity_poly.pdbx_strand_id
1 'polypeptide(L)'
;QAPKVVKLFINQTKSLDFDSAENFQAIQTLELTPEDVQEDVIIPLKFVKLQNVLNLTLFVKSNQGNEELSVINYLGIIGSPVDATNMQDFKRIAGKKGESH
;
A
#
# COMPACT_ATOMS: atom_id res chain seq x y z
N GLN A 1 9.14 -11.00 -16.55
CA GLN A 1 8.02 -11.77 -15.95
C GLN A 1 7.38 -10.96 -14.86
N ALA A 2 6.07 -10.74 -14.96
CA ALA A 2 5.33 -9.92 -14.00
C ALA A 2 4.57 -10.80 -12.99
N PRO A 3 4.30 -10.31 -11.77
CA PRO A 3 3.41 -10.99 -10.83
C PRO A 3 2.00 -11.18 -11.41
N LYS A 4 1.37 -12.31 -11.08
CA LYS A 4 -0.04 -12.59 -11.41
C LYS A 4 -0.91 -12.52 -10.18
N VAL A 5 -0.58 -13.30 -9.14
CA VAL A 5 -1.35 -13.28 -7.89
C VAL A 5 -0.52 -12.63 -6.80
N VAL A 6 -0.98 -11.49 -6.30
CA VAL A 6 -0.34 -10.75 -5.22
C VAL A 6 -1.31 -10.63 -4.06
N LYS A 7 -0.91 -11.11 -2.89
CA LYS A 7 -1.65 -10.94 -1.64
C LYS A 7 -1.13 -9.73 -0.87
N LEU A 8 -2.04 -8.92 -0.35
CA LEU A 8 -1.72 -7.76 0.47
C LEU A 8 -2.06 -8.06 1.93
N PHE A 9 -1.17 -7.63 2.82
CA PHE A 9 -1.36 -7.68 4.25
C PHE A 9 -1.01 -6.31 4.83
N ILE A 10 -1.77 -5.89 5.84
CA ILE A 10 -1.50 -4.64 6.56
C ILE A 10 -1.46 -4.89 8.05
N ASN A 11 -0.74 -4.02 8.76
CA ASN A 11 -0.70 -3.93 10.22
C ASN A 11 -0.40 -5.27 10.91
N GLN A 12 0.46 -6.09 10.32
CA GLN A 12 0.85 -7.37 10.89
C GLN A 12 1.76 -7.12 12.11
N THR A 13 1.51 -7.85 13.20
CA THR A 13 2.26 -7.73 14.47
C THR A 13 3.53 -8.56 14.50
N LYS A 14 3.61 -9.55 13.60
CA LYS A 14 4.79 -10.40 13.39
C LYS A 14 5.20 -10.31 11.92
N SER A 15 6.48 -10.51 11.66
CA SER A 15 6.97 -10.71 10.30
C SER A 15 6.26 -11.89 9.66
N LEU A 16 5.68 -11.67 8.48
CA LEU A 16 5.01 -12.72 7.71
C LEU A 16 6.08 -13.60 7.05
N ASP A 17 6.08 -14.90 7.33
CA ASP A 17 6.87 -15.89 6.60
C ASP A 17 6.08 -16.44 5.40
N PHE A 18 6.73 -17.24 4.55
CA PHE A 18 6.13 -17.79 3.33
C PHE A 18 4.93 -18.70 3.65
N ASP A 19 5.06 -19.60 4.63
CA ASP A 19 3.99 -20.52 5.01
C ASP A 19 2.76 -19.77 5.56
N SER A 20 2.96 -18.77 6.41
CA SER A 20 1.87 -17.95 6.94
C SER A 20 1.23 -17.13 5.82
N ALA A 21 2.02 -16.58 4.89
CA ALA A 21 1.48 -15.80 3.77
C ALA A 21 0.61 -16.62 2.81
N GLU A 22 0.93 -17.90 2.64
CA GLU A 22 0.12 -18.82 1.84
C GLU A 22 -1.21 -19.15 2.52
N ASN A 23 -1.18 -19.42 3.83
CA ASN A 23 -2.34 -19.92 4.57
C ASN A 23 -3.24 -18.80 5.12
N PHE A 24 -2.70 -17.62 5.39
CA PHE A 24 -3.49 -16.52 5.95
C PHE A 24 -4.34 -15.82 4.89
N GLN A 25 -5.46 -15.30 5.39
CA GLN A 25 -6.36 -14.48 4.59
C GLN A 25 -5.75 -13.09 4.42
N ALA A 26 -5.44 -12.75 3.16
CA ALA A 26 -5.01 -11.42 2.76
C ALA A 26 -6.15 -10.40 2.95
N ILE A 27 -5.81 -9.15 3.24
CA ILE A 27 -6.81 -8.07 3.27
C ILE A 27 -7.43 -7.86 1.88
N GLN A 28 -6.60 -8.03 0.86
CA GLN A 28 -6.96 -8.03 -0.54
C GLN A 28 -6.01 -8.95 -1.30
N THR A 29 -6.56 -9.76 -2.20
CA THR A 29 -5.79 -10.49 -3.21
C THR A 29 -6.00 -9.78 -4.54
N LEU A 30 -4.91 -9.48 -5.23
CA LEU A 30 -4.90 -8.94 -6.59
C LEU A 30 -4.62 -10.09 -7.55
N GLU A 31 -5.46 -10.20 -8.57
CA GLU A 31 -5.22 -11.04 -9.73
C GLU A 31 -4.93 -10.09 -10.89
N LEU A 32 -3.65 -9.93 -11.19
CA LEU A 32 -3.14 -9.09 -12.25
C LEU A 32 -3.23 -9.85 -13.57
N THR A 33 -3.72 -9.19 -14.60
CA THR A 33 -3.67 -9.66 -15.99
C THR A 33 -2.45 -9.07 -16.71
N PRO A 34 -2.09 -9.57 -17.90
CA PRO A 34 -1.04 -8.96 -18.72
C PRO A 34 -1.29 -7.50 -19.10
N GLU A 35 -2.56 -7.08 -19.13
CA GLU A 35 -2.97 -5.70 -19.41
C GLU A 35 -2.75 -4.79 -18.19
N ASP A 36 -2.91 -5.33 -16.99
CA ASP A 36 -2.72 -4.62 -15.72
C ASP A 36 -1.26 -4.29 -15.39
N VAL A 37 -0.31 -5.01 -15.99
CA VAL A 37 1.13 -4.86 -15.75
C VAL A 37 1.83 -4.02 -16.81
N GLN A 38 1.06 -3.31 -17.63
CA GLN A 38 1.57 -2.33 -18.60
C GLN A 38 1.95 -1.01 -17.91
N GLU A 39 2.75 -0.20 -18.59
CA GLU A 39 3.12 1.13 -18.10
C GLU A 39 1.87 2.00 -17.89
N ASP A 40 1.91 2.86 -16.87
CA ASP A 40 0.86 3.80 -16.49
C ASP A 40 -0.51 3.20 -16.09
N VAL A 41 -0.60 1.87 -15.89
CA VAL A 41 -1.83 1.24 -15.39
C VAL A 41 -1.87 1.25 -13.86
N ILE A 42 -2.96 1.79 -13.31
CA ILE A 42 -3.19 1.87 -11.86
C ILE A 42 -4.12 0.74 -11.44
N ILE A 43 -3.65 -0.09 -10.50
CA ILE A 43 -4.46 -1.18 -9.95
C ILE A 43 -5.34 -0.65 -8.81
N PRO A 44 -6.67 -0.69 -8.94
CA PRO A 44 -7.56 -0.18 -7.90
C PRO A 44 -7.52 -1.08 -6.67
N LEU A 45 -7.21 -0.49 -5.52
CA LEU A 45 -7.28 -1.14 -4.22
C LEU A 45 -8.60 -0.84 -3.51
N LYS A 46 -9.01 -1.71 -2.59
CA LYS A 46 -10.18 -1.49 -1.75
C LYS A 46 -9.84 -0.51 -0.63
N PHE A 47 -9.93 0.78 -0.95
CA PHE A 47 -9.66 1.89 -0.02
C PHE A 47 -10.33 1.72 1.35
N VAL A 48 -11.57 1.23 1.39
CA VAL A 48 -12.31 0.99 2.64
C VAL A 48 -11.63 0.00 3.60
N LYS A 49 -10.77 -0.88 3.08
CA LYS A 49 -9.97 -1.83 3.88
C LYS A 49 -8.58 -1.30 4.21
N LEU A 50 -8.16 -0.20 3.58
CA LEU A 50 -6.82 0.38 3.64
C LEU A 50 -6.85 1.81 4.21
N GLN A 51 -7.81 2.12 5.09
CA GLN A 51 -7.95 3.45 5.69
C GLN A 51 -6.79 3.81 6.62
N ASN A 52 -6.28 2.85 7.38
CA ASN A 52 -5.22 3.06 8.36
C ASN A 52 -4.15 2.00 8.16
N VAL A 53 -3.08 2.36 7.45
CA VAL A 53 -1.99 1.45 7.08
C VAL A 53 -0.69 2.01 7.66
N LEU A 54 -0.14 1.30 8.65
CA LEU A 54 1.18 1.60 9.24
C LEU A 54 2.27 0.74 8.58
N ASN A 55 1.95 -0.53 8.31
CA ASN A 55 2.82 -1.43 7.56
C ASN A 55 2.02 -2.11 6.44
N LEU A 56 2.67 -2.28 5.28
CA LEU A 56 2.14 -2.96 4.11
C LEU A 56 3.13 -4.04 3.68
N THR A 57 2.64 -5.27 3.58
CA THR A 57 3.40 -6.43 3.10
C THR A 57 2.75 -6.96 1.83
N LEU A 58 3.54 -7.12 0.78
CA LEU A 58 3.13 -7.72 -0.49
C LEU A 58 3.72 -9.13 -0.60
N PHE A 59 2.88 -10.11 -0.88
CA PHE A 59 3.29 -11.49 -1.10
C PHE A 59 2.94 -11.91 -2.54
N VAL A 60 3.96 -12.18 -3.34
CA VAL A 60 3.79 -12.67 -4.71
C VAL A 60 3.65 -14.19 -4.67
N LYS A 61 2.45 -14.69 -4.96
CA LYS A 61 2.15 -16.12 -4.95
C LYS A 61 2.49 -16.80 -6.28
N SER A 62 2.30 -16.09 -7.39
CA SER A 62 2.58 -16.62 -8.73
C SER A 62 2.86 -15.49 -9.73
N ASN A 63 3.48 -15.84 -10.86
CA ASN A 63 3.73 -14.94 -11.99
C ASN A 63 2.85 -15.26 -13.19
N GLN A 64 2.92 -14.36 -14.16
CA GLN A 64 2.49 -14.64 -15.53
C GLN A 64 3.44 -15.70 -16.12
N GLY A 65 2.88 -16.74 -16.73
CA GLY A 65 3.66 -17.79 -17.41
C GLY A 65 4.06 -19.01 -16.57
N ASN A 66 3.75 -19.07 -15.26
CA ASN A 66 4.15 -20.18 -14.36
C ASN A 66 5.66 -20.47 -14.41
N GLU A 67 6.48 -19.42 -14.47
CA GLU A 67 7.93 -19.54 -14.46
C GLU A 67 8.50 -19.49 -13.04
N GLU A 68 9.79 -19.76 -12.87
CA GLU A 68 10.43 -19.77 -11.55
C GLU A 68 10.70 -18.36 -10.99
N LEU A 69 10.83 -17.35 -11.86
CA LEU A 69 11.23 -16.01 -11.48
C LEU A 69 10.15 -14.96 -11.76
N SER A 70 9.91 -14.10 -10.78
CA SER A 70 9.07 -12.91 -10.91
C SER A 70 9.95 -11.68 -10.77
N VAL A 71 9.88 -10.75 -11.72
CA VAL A 71 10.65 -9.50 -11.70
C VAL A 71 9.69 -8.35 -11.46
N ILE A 72 10.00 -7.52 -10.46
CA ILE A 72 9.27 -6.29 -10.17
C ILE A 72 10.16 -5.13 -10.60
N ASN A 73 9.80 -4.47 -11.70
CA ASN A 73 10.56 -3.33 -12.23
C ASN A 73 10.23 -2.02 -11.51
N TYR A 74 8.95 -1.83 -11.18
CA TYR A 74 8.45 -0.62 -10.54
C TYR A 74 7.34 -0.97 -9.56
N LEU A 75 7.35 -0.29 -8.41
CA LEU A 75 6.29 -0.37 -7.41
C LEU A 75 6.01 1.05 -6.92
N GLY A 76 4.83 1.56 -7.28
CA GLY A 76 4.32 2.84 -6.80
C GLY A 76 3.11 2.62 -5.91
N ILE A 77 3.07 3.27 -4.74
CA ILE A 77 1.89 3.28 -3.86
C ILE A 77 1.25 4.66 -3.98
N ILE A 78 0.02 4.70 -4.46
CA ILE A 78 -0.76 5.92 -4.63
C ILE A 78 -1.75 6.01 -3.47
N GLY A 79 -1.65 7.06 -2.66
CA GLY A 79 -2.49 7.25 -1.48
C GLY A 79 -2.29 8.62 -0.84
N SER A 80 -2.99 8.86 0.27
CA SER A 80 -2.90 10.09 1.07
C SER A 80 -2.66 9.72 2.54
N PRO A 81 -1.85 10.48 3.30
CA PRO A 81 -1.72 10.27 4.74
C PRO A 81 -3.03 10.60 5.47
N VAL A 82 -3.34 9.85 6.53
CA VAL A 82 -4.56 10.04 7.35
C VAL A 82 -4.52 11.37 8.09
N ASP A 83 -3.37 11.72 8.67
CA ASP A 83 -3.12 13.01 9.30
C ASP A 83 -2.31 13.91 8.37
N ALA A 84 -2.98 14.51 7.39
CA ALA A 84 -2.46 15.72 6.78
C ALA A 84 -2.79 16.91 7.70
N THR A 85 -2.10 17.02 8.85
CA THR A 85 -2.01 18.35 9.49
C THR A 85 -1.16 19.20 8.57
N ASN A 86 -1.80 19.80 7.58
CA ASN A 86 -1.18 20.78 6.70
C ASN A 86 -0.81 21.98 7.57
N MET A 87 0.45 22.03 8.02
CA MET A 87 0.95 23.16 8.81
C MET A 87 0.91 24.49 8.02
N GLN A 88 0.69 24.44 6.70
CA GLN A 88 0.43 25.63 5.88
C GLN A 88 -1.00 26.17 6.03
N ASP A 89 -1.96 25.33 6.44
CA ASP A 89 -3.34 25.73 6.79
C ASP A 89 -3.49 26.18 8.25
N PHE A 90 -2.40 26.18 9.02
CA PHE A 90 -2.38 26.76 10.36
C PHE A 90 -2.37 28.30 10.27
N LYS A 91 -3.52 28.87 9.90
CA LYS A 91 -3.78 30.30 10.06
C LYS A 91 -3.69 30.60 11.56
N ARG A 92 -2.62 31.29 11.97
CA ARG A 92 -2.53 31.90 13.30
C ARG A 92 -3.81 32.71 13.52
N ILE A 93 -4.71 32.21 14.37
CA ILE A 93 -5.72 33.07 14.99
C ILE A 93 -4.93 34.13 15.76
N ALA A 94 -5.03 35.38 15.31
CA ALA A 94 -4.19 36.47 15.75
C ALA A 94 -4.31 36.70 17.27
N GLY A 95 -3.40 36.12 18.04
CA GLY A 95 -3.07 36.62 19.37
C GLY A 95 -2.17 37.84 19.18
N LYS A 96 -2.62 39.01 19.65
CA LYS A 96 -1.86 40.25 19.60
C LYS A 96 -0.46 40.06 20.20
N LYS A 97 0.54 40.65 19.55
CA LYS A 97 1.92 40.69 20.05
C LYS A 97 1.98 41.52 21.33
N GLY A 98 2.21 40.84 22.46
CA GLY A 98 2.67 41.46 23.70
C GLY A 98 1.61 41.57 24.80
N GLU A 99 1.46 40.51 25.59
CA GLU A 99 1.01 40.60 26.99
C GLU A 99 1.83 39.58 27.78
N SER A 100 2.99 40.01 28.29
CA SER A 100 3.61 39.42 29.47
C SER A 100 3.44 40.45 30.58
N HIS A 101 2.62 40.10 31.56
CA HIS A 101 2.61 40.74 32.88
C HIS A 101 3.13 39.70 33.88
#